data_AF-A0A6C0JBA7-F1
#
_entry.id   AF-A0A6C0JBA7-F1
#
_cell.length_a   1.000
_cell.length_b   1.000
_cell.length_c   1.000
_cell.angle_alpha   90.00
_cell.angle_beta   90.00
_cell.angle_gamma   90.00
#
_symmetry.space_group_name_H-M   'P 1'
#
loop_
_entity.id
_entity.type
_entity.pdbx_description
1 polymer ?
#
loop_
_entity_poly.entity_id
_entity_poly.type
_entity_poly.pdbx_seq_one_letter_code
_entity_poly.pdbx_strand_id
1 'polypeptide(L)'
;MSFDSVLVLYCPTCKIPVAIKVNEINCAIFRHGVLKSNNKQIDPHATKEICDDLIINNKIYGCGKPFTLKKNKHNSWVAVKCGYI
;
A
#
# COMPACT_ATOMS: atom_id res chain seq x y z
N MET A 1 -19.31 7.32 -17.66
CA MET A 1 -19.15 7.53 -16.22
C MET A 1 -18.45 6.30 -15.66
N SER A 2 -17.13 6.37 -15.49
CA SER A 2 -16.34 5.24 -14.98
C SER A 2 -16.48 5.22 -13.47
N PHE A 3 -17.11 4.18 -12.92
CA PHE A 3 -17.11 3.94 -11.48
C PHE A 3 -15.72 3.41 -11.09
N ASP A 4 -14.78 4.33 -10.87
CA ASP A 4 -13.49 4.01 -10.23
C ASP A 4 -13.80 3.39 -8.87
N SER A 5 -13.75 2.06 -8.81
CA SER A 5 -13.96 1.34 -7.56
C SER A 5 -12.73 1.60 -6.69
N VAL A 6 -12.90 2.39 -5.64
CA VAL A 6 -11.86 2.64 -4.64
C VAL A 6 -12.08 1.68 -3.49
N LEU A 7 -11.07 0.87 -3.22
CA LEU A 7 -11.01 -0.05 -2.10
C LEU A 7 -10.25 0.61 -0.96
N VAL A 8 -10.91 0.80 0.18
CA VAL A 8 -10.27 1.31 1.39
C VAL A 8 -9.95 0.15 2.32
N LEU A 9 -8.68 -0.03 2.66
CA LEU A 9 -8.19 -1.07 3.57
C LEU A 9 -7.38 -0.47 4.69
N TYR A 10 -7.21 -1.21 5.78
CA TYR A 10 -6.35 -0.79 6.88
C TYR A 10 -4.99 -1.49 6.76
N CYS A 11 -3.92 -0.72 6.86
CA CYS A 11 -2.57 -1.30 6.88
C CYS A 11 -2.45 -2.25 8.08
N PRO A 12 -2.03 -3.51 7.89
CA PRO A 12 -1.95 -4.49 8.98
C PRO A 12 -0.86 -4.17 10.01
N THR A 13 0.03 -3.21 9.73
CA THR A 13 1.08 -2.79 10.67
C THR A 13 0.68 -1.56 11.49
N CYS A 14 0.28 -0.47 10.83
CA CYS A 14 0.02 0.80 11.50
C CYS A 14 -1.47 1.11 11.67
N LYS A 15 -2.37 0.25 11.15
CA LYS A 15 -3.83 0.43 11.19
C LYS A 15 -4.33 1.74 10.56
N ILE A 16 -3.51 2.36 9.72
CA ILE A 16 -3.88 3.56 8.95
C ILE A 16 -4.63 3.11 7.69
N PRO A 17 -5.72 3.81 7.30
CA PRO A 17 -6.43 3.51 6.07
C PRO A 17 -5.60 3.84 4.83
N VAL A 18 -5.67 2.97 3.83
CA VAL A 18 -5.09 3.13 2.50
C VAL A 18 -6.20 2.97 1.46
N ALA A 19 -6.29 3.92 0.54
CA ALA A 19 -7.21 3.87 -0.59
C ALA A 19 -6.47 3.33 -1.82
N ILE A 20 -6.98 2.26 -2.41
CA ILE A 20 -6.39 1.58 -3.56
C ILE A 20 -7.46 1.51 -4.64
N LYS A 21 -7.15 1.98 -5.85
CA LYS A 21 -8.05 1.83 -6.98
C LYS A 21 -8.02 0.40 -7.47
N VAL A 22 -9.16 -0.29 -7.40
CA VAL A 22 -9.23 -1.73 -7.69
C VAL A 22 -8.86 -2.02 -9.15
N ASN A 23 -9.11 -1.05 -10.05
CA ASN A 23 -8.78 -1.13 -11.46
C ASN A 23 -7.27 -1.01 -11.76
N GLU A 24 -6.46 -0.52 -10.80
CA GLU A 24 -5.00 -0.38 -10.95
C GLU A 24 -4.24 -1.49 -10.20
N ILE A 25 -4.94 -2.46 -9.61
CA ILE A 25 -4.34 -3.63 -8.94
C ILE A 25 -3.83 -4.61 -9.99
N ASN A 26 -2.63 -4.34 -10.52
CA ASN A 26 -1.90 -5.26 -11.39
C ASN A 26 -1.02 -6.23 -10.56
N CYS A 27 -0.44 -5.71 -9.47
CA CYS A 27 0.34 -6.47 -8.51
C CYS A 27 -0.42 -6.51 -7.18
N ALA A 28 -0.47 -7.66 -6.52
CA ALA A 28 -1.12 -7.79 -5.21
C ALA A 28 -0.20 -7.34 -4.04
N ILE A 29 1.04 -6.94 -4.32
CA ILE A 29 2.00 -6.49 -3.33
C ILE A 29 2.04 -4.96 -3.34
N PHE A 30 1.81 -4.37 -2.18
CA PHE A 30 1.80 -2.92 -2.00
C PHE A 30 2.66 -2.55 -0.80
N ARG A 31 3.28 -1.38 -0.83
CA ARG A 31 3.88 -0.80 0.37
C ARG A 31 3.03 0.37 0.85
N HIS A 32 2.85 0.45 2.17
CA HIS A 32 2.03 1.49 2.79
C HIS A 32 2.83 2.80 2.87
N GLY A 33 2.91 3.50 1.74
CA GLY A 33 3.58 4.77 1.61
C GLY A 33 3.07 5.53 0.39
N VAL A 34 2.73 6.79 0.56
CA VAL A 34 2.42 7.70 -0.54
C VAL A 34 3.46 8.81 -0.54
N LEU A 35 4.22 8.96 -1.61
CA LEU A 35 5.21 10.02 -1.77
C LEU A 35 4.54 11.39 -1.63
N LYS A 36 5.06 12.23 -0.75
CA LYS A 36 4.54 13.59 -0.53
C LYS A 36 4.79 14.50 -1.73
N SER A 37 5.83 14.19 -2.52
CA SER A 37 6.25 14.99 -3.67
C SER A 37 5.25 14.96 -4.82
N ASN A 38 4.58 13.83 -5.05
CA ASN A 38 3.71 13.63 -6.22
C ASN A 38 2.39 12.90 -5.89
N ASN A 39 2.13 12.64 -4.61
CA ASN A 39 0.97 11.89 -4.12
C ASN A 39 0.80 10.51 -4.75
N LYS A 40 1.87 9.93 -5.32
CA LYS A 40 1.88 8.57 -5.87
C LYS A 40 2.30 7.57 -4.80
N GLN A 41 1.77 6.35 -4.90
CA GLN A 41 2.21 5.26 -4.05
C GLN A 41 3.69 4.96 -4.27
N ILE A 42 4.41 4.62 -3.20
CA ILE A 42 5.81 4.19 -3.31
C ILE A 42 5.91 2.90 -4.12
N ASP A 43 7.05 2.71 -4.76
CA ASP A 43 7.30 1.51 -5.54
C ASP A 43 7.19 0.25 -4.66
N PRO A 44 6.34 -0.74 -5.02
CA PRO A 44 6.14 -1.94 -4.21
C PRO A 44 7.40 -2.81 -4.13
N HIS A 45 8.32 -2.68 -5.08
CA HIS A 45 9.61 -3.38 -5.13
C HIS A 45 10.78 -2.53 -4.60
N ALA A 46 10.52 -1.34 -4.06
CA ALA A 46 11.54 -0.55 -3.40
C ALA A 46 12.23 -1.37 -2.32
N THR A 47 13.55 -1.22 -2.19
CA THR A 47 14.31 -1.87 -1.12
C THR A 47 13.90 -1.30 0.24
N LYS A 48 14.19 -2.07 1.29
CA LYS A 48 13.95 -1.62 2.67
C LYS A 48 14.69 -0.31 2.95
N GLU A 49 15.93 -0.17 2.49
CA GLU A 49 16.75 1.03 2.68
C GLU A 49 16.09 2.28 2.08
N ILE A 50 15.54 2.18 0.87
CA ILE A 50 14.80 3.28 0.25
C ILE A 50 13.56 3.62 1.07
N CYS A 51 12.83 2.61 1.55
CA CYS A 51 11.63 2.85 2.36
C CYS A 51 11.98 3.49 3.71
N ASP A 52 13.04 3.04 4.37
CA ASP A 52 13.52 3.62 5.63
C ASP A 52 13.96 5.07 5.42
N ASP A 53 14.74 5.37 4.37
CA ASP A 53 15.12 6.75 4.03
C ASP A 53 13.88 7.64 3.82
N LEU A 54 12.89 7.14 3.07
CA LEU A 54 11.66 7.89 2.82
C LEU A 54 10.85 8.16 4.09
N ILE A 55 10.85 7.24 5.06
CA ILE A 55 10.20 7.43 6.37
C ILE A 55 11.00 8.41 7.23
N ILE A 56 12.32 8.21 7.35
CA ILE A 56 13.25 9.02 8.16
C ILE A 56 13.22 10.48 7.68
N ASN A 57 13.27 10.68 6.37
CA ASN A 57 13.19 12.01 5.76
C ASN A 57 11.73 12.53 5.65
N ASN A 58 10.75 11.79 6.18
CA ASN A 58 9.34 12.17 6.19
C ASN A 58 8.81 12.50 4.77
N LYS A 59 9.33 11.81 3.74
CA LYS A 59 9.00 11.97 2.31
C LYS A 59 7.78 11.18 1.89
N ILE A 60 7.22 10.34 2.76
CA ILE A 60 6.01 9.54 2.50
C ILE A 60 4.94 9.72 3.58
N TYR A 61 3.69 9.49 3.22
CA TYR A 61 2.57 9.28 4.14
C TYR A 61 2.35 7.78 4.31
N GLY A 62 2.61 7.25 5.50
CA GLY A 62 2.44 5.84 5.82
C GLY A 62 3.62 5.27 6.60
N CYS A 63 3.67 3.93 6.71
CA CYS A 63 4.71 3.24 7.48
C CYS A 63 5.81 2.60 6.61
N GLY A 64 5.74 2.73 5.28
CA GLY A 64 6.65 2.15 4.29
C GLY A 64 6.72 0.61 4.29
N LYS A 65 5.93 -0.07 5.11
CA LYS A 65 5.97 -1.53 5.24
C LYS A 65 5.19 -2.21 4.11
N PRO A 66 5.70 -3.34 3.58
CA PRO A 66 5.00 -4.12 2.58
C PRO A 66 3.80 -4.86 3.17
N PHE A 67 2.73 -4.95 2.39
CA PHE A 67 1.55 -5.75 2.65
C PHE A 67 1.03 -6.32 1.33
N THR A 68 0.29 -7.42 1.42
CA THR A 68 -0.24 -8.11 0.26
C THR A 68 -1.77 -8.09 0.32
N LEU A 69 -2.41 -7.78 -0.80
CA LEU A 69 -3.85 -7.90 -0.94
C LEU A 69 -4.20 -9.35 -1.27
N LYS A 70 -5.03 -9.97 -0.44
CA LYS A 70 -5.62 -11.29 -0.72
C LYS A 70 -7.13 -11.18 -0.74
N LYS A 71 -7.80 -11.98 -1.57
CA LYS A 71 -9.26 -12.12 -1.51
C LYS A 71 -9.62 -13.12 -0.41
N ASN A 72 -10.53 -12.74 0.47
CA ASN A 72 -11.10 -13.65 1.47
C ASN A 72 -12.25 -14.49 0.84
N LYS A 73 -12.81 -15.44 1.59
CA LYS A 73 -13.93 -16.32 1.19
C LYS A 73 -15.16 -15.59 0.62
N HIS A 74 -15.35 -14.32 1.00
CA HIS A 74 -16.42 -13.44 0.51
C HIS A 74 -16.03 -12.62 -0.73
N ASN A 75 -14.96 -13.01 -1.44
CA ASN A 75 -14.42 -12.27 -2.59
C ASN A 75 -14.00 -10.82 -2.29
N SER A 76 -13.89 -10.46 -1.01
CA SER A 76 -13.46 -9.13 -0.55
C SER A 76 -11.94 -9.09 -0.40
N TRP A 77 -11.33 -8.00 -0.86
CA TRP A 77 -9.90 -7.77 -0.69
C TRP A 77 -9.57 -7.45 0.77
N VAL A 78 -8.50 -8.06 1.29
CA VAL A 78 -7.97 -7.82 2.62
C VAL A 78 -6.47 -7.59 2.56
N ALA A 79 -5.97 -6.62 3.32
CA ALA A 79 -4.54 -6.37 3.46
C ALA A 79 -3.93 -7.31 4.50
N VAL A 80 -3.03 -8.17 4.06
CA VAL A 80 -2.31 -9.15 4.88
C VAL A 80 -0.87 -8.70 5.03
N LYS A 81 -0.32 -8.79 6.24
CA LYS A 81 1.08 -8.43 6.49
C LYS A 81 2.00 -9.33 5.64
N CYS A 82 2.85 -8.73 4.82
CA CYS A 82 3.93 -9.45 4.17
C CYS A 82 5.12 -9.43 5.13
N GLY A 83 5.60 -10.61 5.53
CA GLY A 83 6.80 -10.75 6.38
C GLY A 83 8.11 -10.67 5.60
N TYR A 84 8.05 -10.56 4.28
CA TYR A 84 9.21 -10.61 3.40
C TYR A 84 9.41 -9.26 2.68
N ILE A 85 10.53 -8.62 3.01
CA ILE A 85 11.61 -8.05 2.17
C ILE A 85 12.45 -7.16 3.11
#